data_AF-A0A524H5Q6-F1
#
_entry.id   AF-A0A524H5Q6-F1
#
_cell.length_a   1.000
_cell.length_b   1.000
_cell.length_c   1.000
_cell.angle_alpha   90.00
_cell.angle_beta   90.00
_cell.angle_gamma   90.00
#
_symmetry.space_group_name_H-M   'P 1'
#
loop_
_entity.id
_entity.type
_entity.pdbx_description
1 polymer ?
#
loop_
_entity_poly.entity_id
_entity_poly.type
_entity_poly.pdbx_seq_one_letter_code
_entity_poly.pdbx_strand_id
1 'polypeptide(L)'
;MFIPIPKPIRKILTIMRGGVSPVIIFISVMLGFTFGLIPGFSGLHAVLIAIVFLLNVHIGLFLLSAVFGKGLCFAAAPVLYHIGMAVQGNLSSLLKFLASIPIIGITDFSKYAVVGGLIAGPVVGVVAGLLLARSVIGFRRTLLKVEENSEKFKLWYSKTWVRILDRILIGKRTKDTKALFTVKTKIIRKAGVAFAVILLVIFGVATHFLKDTKIKEYAAVKLTQLNGAEVNLESLKLSILNGEASVSGIQVTDANNP
;
A
#
# COMPACT_ATOMS: atom_id res chain seq x y z
N MET A 1 20.68 27.83 23.85
CA MET A 1 21.03 26.93 22.73
C MET A 1 19.84 26.01 22.47
N PHE A 2 18.98 26.32 21.50
CA PHE A 2 17.79 25.50 21.21
C PHE A 2 18.20 24.37 20.27
N ILE A 3 18.28 23.14 20.79
CA ILE A 3 18.55 21.96 19.98
C ILE A 3 17.32 21.75 19.06
N PRO A 4 17.48 21.84 17.73
CA PRO A 4 16.35 21.66 16.82
C PRO A 4 15.84 20.22 16.91
N ILE A 5 14.55 20.06 17.19
CA ILE A 5 13.89 18.74 17.20
C ILE A 5 14.09 18.08 15.82
N PRO A 6 14.50 16.80 15.76
CA PRO A 6 14.63 16.06 14.51
C PRO A 6 13.36 16.16 13.64
N LYS A 7 13.55 16.34 12.32
CA LYS A 7 12.46 16.41 11.33
C LYS A 7 11.38 15.32 11.48
N PRO A 8 11.69 14.02 11.73
CA PRO A 8 10.64 13.00 11.91
C PRO A 8 9.78 13.23 13.16
N ILE A 9 10.39 13.60 14.28
CA ILE A 9 9.68 13.87 15.55
C ILE A 9 8.74 15.06 15.37
N ARG A 10 9.20 16.13 14.71
CA ARG A 10 8.36 17.29 14.40
C ARG A 10 7.14 16.93 13.56
N LYS A 11 7.28 16.04 12.56
CA LYS A 11 6.16 15.54 11.75
C LYS A 11 5.14 14.77 12.59
N ILE A 12 5.60 13.88 13.48
CA ILE A 12 4.72 13.13 14.39
C ILE A 12 3.96 14.07 15.33
N LEU A 13 4.65 15.05 15.93
CA LEU A 13 4.01 16.05 16.81
C LEU A 13 2.96 16.89 16.06
N THR A 14 3.22 17.21 14.79
CA THR A 14 2.25 17.92 13.93
C THR A 14 0.99 17.09 13.72
N ILE A 15 1.12 15.78 13.51
CA ILE A 15 -0.01 14.84 13.39
C ILE A 15 -0.80 14.81 14.70
N MET A 16 -0.13 14.71 15.85
CA MET A 16 -0.79 14.68 17.17
C MET A 16 -1.62 15.95 17.41
N ARG A 17 -1.12 17.13 17.01
CA ARG A 17 -1.74 18.43 17.28
C ARG A 17 -2.80 18.90 16.29
N GLY A 18 -3.08 18.15 15.22
CA GLY A 18 -4.18 18.47 14.31
C GLY A 18 -3.85 18.60 12.83
N GLY A 19 -2.62 18.31 12.39
CA GLY A 19 -2.27 18.41 10.97
C GLY A 19 -3.02 17.43 10.06
N VAL A 20 -3.60 16.36 10.61
CA VAL A 20 -4.24 15.27 9.85
C VAL A 20 -5.55 14.85 10.52
N SER A 21 -6.60 14.59 9.75
CA SER A 21 -7.88 14.07 10.28
C SER A 21 -7.72 12.65 10.85
N PRO A 22 -8.40 12.29 11.96
CA PRO A 22 -8.35 10.94 12.52
C PRO A 22 -8.75 9.84 11.52
N VAL A 23 -9.69 10.13 10.61
CA VAL A 23 -10.09 9.19 9.55
C VAL A 23 -8.95 8.93 8.58
N ILE A 24 -8.20 9.96 8.18
CA ILE A 24 -7.02 9.81 7.32
C ILE A 24 -5.93 9.02 8.07
N ILE A 25 -5.73 9.28 9.36
CA ILE A 25 -4.77 8.52 10.19
C ILE A 25 -5.13 7.03 10.16
N PHE A 26 -6.40 6.70 10.43
CA PHE A 26 -6.90 5.34 10.38
C PHE A 26 -6.64 4.66 9.03
N ILE A 27 -7.09 5.27 7.92
CA ILE A 27 -6.91 4.70 6.57
C ILE A 27 -5.42 4.53 6.24
N SER A 28 -4.59 5.51 6.60
CA SER A 28 -3.14 5.47 6.33
C SER A 28 -2.46 4.30 7.04
N VAL A 29 -2.79 4.10 8.32
CA VAL A 29 -2.24 3.03 9.14
C VAL A 29 -2.77 1.68 8.67
N MET A 30 -4.07 1.57 8.41
CA MET A 30 -4.69 0.34 7.90
C MET A 30 -4.01 -0.12 6.61
N LEU A 31 -3.91 0.76 5.61
CA LEU A 31 -3.27 0.42 4.33
C LEU A 31 -1.78 0.13 4.49
N GLY A 32 -1.08 0.83 5.37
CA GLY A 32 0.34 0.58 5.60
C GLY A 32 0.58 -0.77 6.26
N PHE A 33 -0.19 -1.15 7.27
CA PHE A 33 -0.09 -2.49 7.86
C PHE A 33 -0.47 -3.58 6.84
N THR A 34 -1.52 -3.38 6.05
CA THR A 34 -1.86 -4.31 4.97
C THR A 34 -0.72 -4.45 3.97
N PHE A 35 -0.09 -3.34 3.56
CA PHE A 35 1.05 -3.37 2.65
C PHE A 35 2.27 -4.07 3.28
N GLY A 36 2.57 -3.80 4.55
CA GLY A 36 3.71 -4.38 5.24
C GLY A 36 3.57 -5.87 5.53
N LEU A 37 2.35 -6.34 5.85
CA LEU A 37 2.09 -7.73 6.23
C LEU A 37 2.08 -8.70 5.04
N ILE A 38 2.09 -8.21 3.81
CA ILE A 38 2.22 -9.08 2.64
C ILE A 38 3.72 -9.44 2.47
N PRO A 39 4.08 -10.74 2.49
CA PRO A 39 5.46 -11.17 2.30
C PRO A 39 5.93 -10.95 0.86
N GLY A 40 7.24 -10.71 0.70
CA GLY A 40 7.85 -10.44 -0.60
C GLY A 40 7.35 -9.13 -1.25
N PHE A 41 7.41 -9.07 -2.58
CA PHE A 41 6.76 -8.06 -3.41
C PHE A 41 5.89 -8.79 -4.42
N SER A 42 4.62 -8.40 -4.51
CA SER A 42 3.62 -9.02 -5.38
C SER A 42 2.74 -7.96 -6.00
N GLY A 43 1.92 -8.33 -7.00
CA GLY A 43 0.93 -7.44 -7.62
C GLY A 43 -0.01 -6.78 -6.61
N LEU A 44 -0.24 -7.37 -5.43
CA LEU A 44 -1.03 -6.75 -4.37
C LEU A 44 -0.42 -5.46 -3.87
N HIS A 45 0.91 -5.37 -3.82
CA HIS A 45 1.61 -4.15 -3.43
C HIS A 45 1.35 -3.03 -4.45
N ALA A 46 1.34 -3.36 -5.74
CA ALA A 46 1.00 -2.41 -6.81
C ALA A 46 -0.45 -1.92 -6.70
N VAL A 47 -1.40 -2.82 -6.44
CA VAL A 47 -2.81 -2.48 -6.20
C VAL A 47 -2.96 -1.58 -4.97
N LEU A 48 -2.31 -1.91 -3.86
CA LEU A 48 -2.33 -1.09 -2.64
C LEU A 48 -1.70 0.29 -2.88
N ILE A 49 -0.61 0.39 -3.62
CA ILE A 49 -0.02 1.67 -4.01
C ILE A 49 -1.00 2.49 -4.84
N ALA A 50 -1.69 1.88 -5.81
CA ALA A 50 -2.71 2.57 -6.60
C ALA A 50 -3.85 3.09 -5.70
N ILE A 51 -4.31 2.28 -4.74
CA ILE A 51 -5.30 2.68 -3.73
C ILE A 51 -4.78 3.85 -2.88
N VAL A 52 -3.52 3.82 -2.45
CA VAL A 52 -2.89 4.90 -1.66
C VAL A 52 -2.81 6.20 -2.46
N PHE A 53 -2.58 6.15 -3.77
CA PHE A 53 -2.60 7.34 -4.62
C PHE A 53 -4.01 7.88 -4.84
N LEU A 54 -5.00 7.00 -4.97
CA LEU A 54 -6.42 7.35 -5.12
C LEU A 54 -6.97 8.03 -3.85
N LEU A 55 -6.61 7.47 -2.70
CA LEU A 55 -7.07 7.93 -1.40
C LEU A 55 -6.19 9.08 -0.87
N ASN A 56 -6.78 9.92 -0.03
CA ASN A 56 -6.10 11.02 0.64
C ASN A 56 -5.34 10.50 1.87
N VAL A 57 -4.32 9.68 1.62
CA VAL A 57 -3.51 8.99 2.63
C VAL A 57 -2.32 9.86 3.05
N HIS A 58 -1.99 9.85 4.33
CA HIS A 58 -0.78 10.48 4.83
C HIS A 58 0.41 9.55 4.62
N ILE A 59 1.21 9.83 3.58
CA ILE A 59 2.34 9.00 3.14
C ILE A 59 3.32 8.66 4.27
N GLY A 60 3.63 9.61 5.15
CA GLY A 60 4.55 9.35 6.26
C GLY A 60 4.00 8.35 7.29
N LEU A 61 2.68 8.31 7.48
CA LEU A 61 2.05 7.35 8.40
C LEU A 61 1.96 6.00 7.71
N PHE A 62 1.53 5.97 6.45
CA PHE A 62 1.49 4.77 5.62
C PHE A 62 2.86 4.06 5.62
N LEU A 63 3.93 4.76 5.27
CA LEU A 63 5.28 4.18 5.23
C LEU A 63 5.75 3.70 6.60
N LEU A 64 5.49 4.47 7.67
CA LEU A 64 5.85 4.06 9.02
C LEU A 64 5.12 2.75 9.41
N SER A 65 3.80 2.70 9.22
CA SER A 65 3.03 1.48 9.46
C SER A 65 3.40 0.32 8.55
N ALA A 66 3.84 0.59 7.31
CA ALA A 66 4.32 -0.43 6.39
C ALA A 66 5.63 -1.04 6.88
N VAL A 67 6.57 -0.24 7.39
CA VAL A 67 7.81 -0.75 8.00
C VAL A 67 7.50 -1.60 9.23
N PHE A 68 6.62 -1.14 10.13
CA PHE A 68 6.20 -1.93 11.28
C PHE A 68 5.47 -3.21 10.87
N GLY A 69 4.56 -3.12 9.90
CA GLY A 69 3.87 -4.26 9.32
C GLY A 69 4.83 -5.27 8.68
N LYS A 70 5.92 -4.80 8.05
CA LYS A 70 6.94 -5.68 7.47
C LYS A 70 7.78 -6.38 8.55
N GLY A 71 8.12 -5.68 9.62
CA GLY A 71 8.72 -6.31 10.80
C GLY A 71 7.80 -7.39 11.37
N LEU A 72 6.50 -7.09 11.49
CA LEU A 72 5.50 -8.04 11.95
C LEU A 72 5.32 -9.22 10.98
N CYS A 73 5.43 -8.99 9.66
CA CYS A 73 5.38 -10.03 8.64
C CYS A 73 6.46 -11.09 8.86
N PHE A 74 7.69 -10.67 9.19
CA PHE A 74 8.78 -11.60 9.45
C PHE A 74 8.56 -12.39 10.73
N ALA A 75 8.09 -11.74 11.80
CA ALA A 75 7.80 -12.40 13.06
C ALA A 75 6.59 -13.36 12.98
N ALA A 76 5.56 -12.99 12.19
CA ALA A 76 4.31 -13.73 12.07
C ALA A 76 4.26 -14.65 10.85
N ALA A 77 5.38 -14.89 10.16
CA ALA A 77 5.39 -15.68 8.92
C ALA A 77 4.73 -17.08 9.04
N PRO A 78 4.96 -17.87 10.12
CA PRO A 78 4.27 -19.16 10.30
C PRO A 78 2.75 -18.98 10.45
N VAL A 79 2.33 -17.96 11.19
CA VAL A 79 0.91 -17.65 11.40
C VAL A 79 0.24 -17.25 10.09
N LEU A 80 0.88 -16.38 9.30
CA LEU A 80 0.39 -15.99 7.99
C LEU A 80 0.27 -17.18 7.04
N TYR A 81 1.21 -18.12 7.09
CA TYR A 81 1.13 -19.36 6.31
C TYR A 81 -0.09 -20.20 6.70
N HIS A 82 -0.34 -20.44 7.99
CA HIS A 82 -1.50 -21.22 8.43
C HIS A 82 -2.83 -20.53 8.13
N ILE A 83 -2.92 -19.21 8.29
CA ILE A 83 -4.10 -18.43 7.87
C ILE A 83 -4.31 -18.62 6.36
N GLY A 84 -3.25 -18.49 5.57
CA GLY A 84 -3.30 -18.69 4.13
C GLY A 84 -3.79 -20.08 3.72
N MET A 85 -3.27 -21.12 4.36
CA MET A 85 -3.71 -22.50 4.12
C MET A 85 -5.18 -22.70 4.47
N ALA A 86 -5.62 -22.19 5.62
CA ALA A 86 -7.02 -22.29 6.04
C ALA A 86 -7.96 -21.56 5.06
N VAL A 87 -7.57 -20.36 4.61
CA VAL A 87 -8.33 -19.60 3.62
C VAL A 87 -8.38 -20.34 2.29
N GLN A 88 -7.26 -20.89 1.82
CA GLN A 88 -7.21 -21.60 0.55
C GLN A 88 -7.97 -22.93 0.60
N GLY A 89 -8.03 -23.61 1.75
CA GLY A 89 -8.88 -24.78 1.94
C GLY A 89 -10.38 -24.47 1.79
N ASN A 90 -10.83 -23.31 2.26
CA ASN A 90 -12.25 -22.93 2.24
C ASN A 90 -12.67 -22.11 0.99
N LEU A 91 -11.76 -21.29 0.44
CA LEU A 91 -12.02 -20.35 -0.65
C LEU A 91 -11.19 -20.69 -1.91
N SER A 92 -10.77 -21.94 -2.08
CA SER A 92 -9.95 -22.39 -3.23
C SER A 92 -10.52 -21.97 -4.58
N SER A 93 -11.84 -22.09 -4.77
CA SER A 93 -12.51 -21.74 -6.02
C SER A 93 -12.42 -20.25 -6.33
N LEU A 94 -12.62 -19.38 -5.32
CA LEU A 94 -12.54 -17.93 -5.49
C LEU A 94 -11.09 -17.49 -5.76
N LEU A 95 -10.13 -18.06 -5.05
CA LEU A 95 -8.70 -17.75 -5.26
C LEU A 95 -8.21 -18.22 -6.63
N LYS A 96 -8.65 -19.37 -7.12
CA LYS A 96 -8.34 -19.85 -8.49
C LYS A 96 -8.93 -18.92 -9.55
N PHE A 97 -10.17 -18.48 -9.36
CA PHE A 97 -10.79 -17.48 -10.24
C PHE A 97 -10.02 -16.15 -10.23
N LEU A 98 -9.68 -15.63 -9.05
CA LEU A 98 -8.86 -14.42 -8.95
C LEU A 98 -7.49 -14.62 -9.62
N ALA A 99 -6.82 -15.74 -9.40
CA ALA A 99 -5.53 -16.03 -10.03
C ALA A 99 -5.60 -16.15 -11.56
N SER A 100 -6.75 -16.57 -12.13
CA SER A 100 -6.94 -16.65 -13.58
C SER A 100 -7.07 -15.30 -14.27
N ILE A 101 -7.39 -14.22 -13.55
CA ILE A 101 -7.41 -12.86 -14.11
C ILE A 101 -5.96 -12.39 -14.23
N PRO A 102 -5.38 -12.13 -15.40
CA PRO A 102 -3.93 -11.93 -15.53
C PRO A 102 -3.39 -10.66 -14.90
N ILE A 103 -4.23 -9.62 -14.74
CA ILE A 103 -3.89 -8.45 -13.91
C ILE A 103 -3.67 -8.88 -12.44
N ILE A 104 -4.42 -9.90 -12.02
CA ILE A 104 -4.37 -10.51 -10.71
C ILE A 104 -3.36 -11.69 -10.67
N GLY A 105 -2.95 -12.30 -11.79
CA GLY A 105 -1.91 -13.34 -11.83
C GLY A 105 -0.56 -12.87 -11.25
N ILE A 106 -0.28 -11.56 -11.31
CA ILE A 106 0.90 -10.92 -10.71
C ILE A 106 0.81 -10.90 -9.17
N THR A 107 -0.38 -11.09 -8.58
CA THR A 107 -0.60 -11.00 -7.12
C THR A 107 -0.06 -12.19 -6.34
N ASP A 108 0.42 -13.24 -7.01
CA ASP A 108 1.12 -14.38 -6.40
C ASP A 108 0.26 -15.14 -5.37
N PHE A 109 -1.03 -15.26 -5.65
CA PHE A 109 -2.02 -15.95 -4.81
C PHE A 109 -1.75 -17.46 -4.63
N SER A 110 -0.82 -18.02 -5.39
CA SER A 110 -0.33 -19.39 -5.19
C SER A 110 0.43 -19.56 -3.87
N LYS A 111 0.96 -18.48 -3.29
CA LYS A 111 1.68 -18.50 -2.02
C LYS A 111 0.72 -18.29 -0.85
N TYR A 112 0.56 -19.32 -0.01
CA TYR A 112 -0.29 -19.26 1.19
C TYR A 112 0.00 -18.04 2.07
N ALA A 113 1.28 -17.73 2.33
CA ALA A 113 1.65 -16.60 3.17
C ALA A 113 1.22 -15.23 2.58
N VAL A 114 1.12 -15.11 1.25
CA VAL A 114 0.60 -13.90 0.57
C VAL A 114 -0.89 -13.74 0.81
N VAL A 115 -1.66 -14.83 0.66
CA VAL A 115 -3.10 -14.86 0.96
C VAL A 115 -3.34 -14.56 2.44
N GLY A 116 -2.56 -15.19 3.33
CA GLY A 116 -2.63 -14.93 4.76
C GLY A 116 -2.32 -13.46 5.11
N GLY A 117 -1.30 -12.87 4.50
CA GLY A 117 -0.99 -11.45 4.65
C GLY A 117 -2.10 -10.53 4.14
N LEU A 118 -2.75 -10.87 3.03
CA LEU A 118 -3.87 -10.09 2.49
C LEU A 118 -5.10 -10.08 3.40
N ILE A 119 -5.36 -11.18 4.11
CA ILE A 119 -6.50 -11.28 5.04
C ILE A 119 -6.15 -10.73 6.42
N ALA A 120 -4.98 -11.10 6.97
CA ALA A 120 -4.54 -10.62 8.28
C ALA A 120 -4.18 -9.13 8.27
N GLY A 121 -3.66 -8.63 7.14
CA GLY A 121 -3.25 -7.25 6.93
C GLY A 121 -4.31 -6.22 7.32
N PRO A 122 -5.50 -6.24 6.70
CA PRO A 122 -6.60 -5.36 7.03
C PRO A 122 -7.06 -5.52 8.49
N VAL A 123 -7.10 -6.73 9.02
CA VAL A 123 -7.52 -6.96 10.42
C VAL A 123 -6.57 -6.29 11.40
N VAL A 124 -5.26 -6.55 11.28
CA VAL A 124 -4.22 -5.91 12.09
C VAL A 124 -4.20 -4.41 11.87
N GLY A 125 -4.32 -3.97 10.62
CA GLY A 125 -4.35 -2.57 10.24
C GLY A 125 -5.56 -1.81 10.80
N VAL A 126 -6.74 -2.44 10.86
CA VAL A 126 -7.93 -1.87 11.49
C VAL A 126 -7.71 -1.70 12.98
N VAL A 127 -7.20 -2.73 13.67
CA VAL A 127 -6.92 -2.67 15.11
C VAL A 127 -5.89 -1.56 15.40
N ALA A 128 -4.75 -1.59 14.73
CA ALA A 128 -3.69 -0.59 14.92
C ALA A 128 -4.13 0.82 14.53
N GLY A 129 -4.88 0.96 13.44
CA GLY A 129 -5.42 2.23 12.97
C GLY A 129 -6.43 2.82 13.95
N LEU A 130 -7.34 2.00 14.49
CA LEU A 130 -8.32 2.43 15.50
C LEU A 130 -7.62 2.85 16.79
N LEU A 131 -6.64 2.07 17.26
CA LEU A 131 -5.85 2.41 18.44
C LEU A 131 -5.14 3.75 18.26
N LEU A 132 -4.41 3.95 17.14
CA LEU A 132 -3.71 5.21 16.91
C LEU A 132 -4.67 6.39 16.74
N ALA A 133 -5.76 6.22 15.98
CA ALA A 133 -6.75 7.27 15.80
C ALA A 133 -7.40 7.65 17.15
N ARG A 134 -7.76 6.68 17.98
CA ARG A 134 -8.31 6.92 19.34
C ARG A 134 -7.31 7.64 20.23
N SER A 135 -6.05 7.21 20.25
CA SER A 135 -4.98 7.87 21.01
C SER A 135 -4.79 9.34 20.58
N VAL A 136 -4.80 9.61 19.28
CA VAL A 136 -4.70 10.98 18.75
C VAL A 136 -5.93 11.81 19.13
N ILE A 137 -7.13 11.26 19.04
CA ILE A 137 -8.37 11.95 19.46
C ILE A 137 -8.32 12.28 20.97
N GLY A 138 -7.93 11.30 21.80
CA GLY A 138 -7.80 11.48 23.25
C GLY A 138 -6.78 12.55 23.62
N PHE A 139 -5.61 12.53 22.97
CA PHE A 139 -4.60 13.56 23.13
C PHE A 139 -5.12 14.95 22.78
N ARG A 140 -5.78 15.10 21.61
CA ARG A 140 -6.34 16.38 21.17
C ARG A 140 -7.42 16.91 22.10
N ARG A 141 -8.30 16.03 22.62
CA ARG A 141 -9.32 16.41 23.62
C ARG A 141 -8.70 16.89 24.92
N THR A 142 -7.64 16.22 25.38
CA THR A 142 -6.91 16.61 26.60
C THR A 142 -6.22 17.96 26.41
N LEU A 143 -5.58 18.18 25.25
CA LEU A 143 -4.97 19.46 24.89
C LEU A 143 -5.99 20.62 24.89
N LEU A 144 -7.18 20.39 24.31
CA LEU A 144 -8.28 21.36 24.32
C LEU A 144 -8.75 21.67 25.75
N LYS A 145 -8.95 20.65 26.58
CA LYS A 145 -9.35 20.84 27.98
C LYS A 145 -8.32 21.65 28.78
N VAL A 146 -7.03 21.41 28.56
CA VAL A 146 -5.95 22.17 29.23
C VAL A 146 -5.95 23.62 28.79
N GLU A 147 -6.17 23.89 27.50
CA GLU A 147 -6.22 25.27 26.98
C GLU A 147 -7.46 26.04 27.44
N GLU A 148 -8.63 25.38 27.51
CA GLU A 148 -9.88 26.04 27.92
C GLU A 148 -9.92 26.31 29.43
N ASN A 149 -9.45 25.36 30.26
CA ASN A 149 -9.64 25.39 31.71
C ASN A 149 -8.44 25.94 32.52
N SER A 150 -7.25 26.07 31.93
CA SER A 150 -6.07 26.54 32.67
C SER A 150 -5.76 28.01 32.37
N GLU A 151 -6.08 28.89 33.32
CA GLU A 151 -5.70 30.31 33.22
C GLU A 151 -4.18 30.51 33.18
N LYS A 152 -3.43 29.68 33.92
CA LYS A 152 -1.95 29.67 33.88
C LYS A 152 -1.42 29.33 32.49
N PHE A 153 -2.06 28.40 31.79
CA PHE A 153 -1.70 28.07 30.41
C PHE A 153 -2.01 29.23 29.45
N LYS A 154 -3.16 29.88 29.59
CA LYS A 154 -3.53 31.06 28.79
C LYS A 154 -2.56 32.23 29.00
N LEU A 155 -2.19 32.51 30.26
CA LEU A 155 -1.21 33.56 30.63
C LEU A 155 0.21 33.25 30.16
N TRP A 156 0.62 31.98 30.18
CA TRP A 156 1.92 31.59 29.65
C TRP A 156 1.95 31.68 28.12
N TYR A 157 0.89 31.20 27.46
CA TYR A 157 0.80 31.16 26.00
C TYR A 157 0.44 32.51 25.35
N SER A 158 -0.04 33.49 26.12
CA SER A 158 -0.24 34.87 25.65
C SER A 158 1.08 35.55 25.27
N LYS A 159 2.21 35.10 25.84
CA LYS A 159 3.54 35.64 25.56
C LYS A 159 3.99 35.32 24.13
N THR A 160 4.32 36.36 23.36
CA THR A 160 4.73 36.25 21.95
C THR A 160 5.93 35.32 21.75
N TRP A 161 6.90 35.32 22.67
CA TRP A 161 8.07 34.43 22.59
C TRP A 161 7.67 32.95 22.68
N VAL A 162 6.69 32.59 23.54
CA VAL A 162 6.18 31.21 23.68
C VAL A 162 5.53 30.76 22.37
N ARG A 163 4.75 31.64 21.72
CA ARG A 163 4.09 31.35 20.44
C ARG A 163 5.10 31.18 19.29
N ILE A 164 6.18 31.96 19.29
CA ILE A 164 7.26 31.83 18.32
C ILE A 164 7.98 30.48 18.53
N LEU A 165 8.29 30.16 19.79
CA LEU A 165 9.01 28.95 20.17
C LEU A 165 8.19 27.69 19.83
N ASP A 166 6.88 27.67 20.11
CA ASP A 166 5.98 26.58 19.74
C ASP A 166 5.89 26.40 18.21
N ARG A 167 5.82 27.51 17.46
CA ARG A 167 5.79 27.49 15.99
C ARG A 167 7.09 26.94 15.38
N ILE A 168 8.23 27.29 15.97
CA ILE A 168 9.55 26.82 15.52
C ILE A 168 9.75 25.34 15.85
N LEU A 169 9.44 24.91 17.08
CA LEU A 169 9.65 23.53 17.50
C LEU A 169 8.67 22.56 16.86
N ILE A 170 7.39 22.92 16.80
CA ILE A 170 6.33 21.94 16.53
C ILE A 170 5.55 22.27 15.25
N GLY A 171 5.45 23.55 14.89
CA GLY A 171 4.85 23.98 13.62
C GLY A 171 3.57 24.79 13.80
N LYS A 172 2.88 25.09 12.70
CA LYS A 172 1.62 25.84 12.73
C LYS A 172 0.54 24.97 13.37
N ARG A 173 0.05 25.40 14.53
CA ARG A 173 -1.18 24.87 15.13
C ARG A 173 -2.38 25.23 14.26
N THR A 174 -3.28 24.29 14.05
CA THR A 174 -4.62 24.59 13.54
C THR A 174 -5.36 25.39 14.60
N LYS A 175 -5.62 26.67 14.31
CA LYS A 175 -6.26 27.60 15.27
C LYS A 175 -7.61 27.11 15.76
N ASP A 176 -8.25 26.22 15.01
CA ASP A 176 -9.55 25.68 15.32
C ASP A 176 -9.48 24.15 15.40
N THR A 177 -9.10 23.65 16.57
CA THR A 177 -8.97 22.21 16.82
C THR A 177 -10.35 21.54 16.87
N LYS A 178 -11.43 22.30 17.10
CA LYS A 178 -12.82 21.86 17.00
C LYS A 178 -13.23 21.65 15.54
N ALA A 179 -12.83 22.55 14.63
CA ALA A 179 -13.08 22.40 13.19
C ALA A 179 -12.49 21.10 12.61
N LEU A 180 -11.39 20.57 13.18
CA LEU A 180 -10.81 19.30 12.74
C LEU A 180 -11.66 18.07 13.04
N PHE A 181 -12.61 18.17 13.98
CA PHE A 181 -13.54 17.10 14.31
C PHE A 181 -14.88 17.23 13.56
N THR A 182 -15.19 18.40 13.03
CA THR A 182 -16.47 18.69 12.36
C THR A 182 -16.36 18.76 10.84
N VAL A 183 -15.19 19.10 10.29
CA VAL A 183 -15.01 19.18 8.84
C VAL A 183 -14.99 17.78 8.21
N LYS A 184 -15.99 17.52 7.35
CA LYS A 184 -16.08 16.29 6.56
C LYS A 184 -14.82 16.12 5.73
N THR A 185 -13.99 15.15 6.11
CA THR A 185 -12.70 14.93 5.46
C THR A 185 -12.92 14.22 4.13
N LYS A 186 -12.38 14.77 3.03
CA LYS A 186 -12.41 14.11 1.72
C LYS A 186 -11.44 12.94 1.70
N ILE A 187 -12.00 11.74 1.60
CA ILE A 187 -11.24 10.47 1.57
C ILE A 187 -10.59 10.25 0.20
N ILE A 188 -11.23 10.66 -0.90
CA ILE A 188 -10.70 10.50 -2.27
C ILE A 188 -10.04 11.81 -2.71
N ARG A 189 -8.83 11.73 -3.28
CA ARG A 189 -8.09 12.88 -3.79
C ARG A 189 -8.34 13.03 -5.30
N LYS A 190 -8.68 14.24 -5.78
CA LYS A 190 -8.90 14.51 -7.23
C LYS A 190 -7.71 14.09 -8.09
N ALA A 191 -6.49 14.45 -7.65
CA ALA A 191 -5.26 14.02 -8.31
C ALA A 191 -5.04 12.50 -8.28
N GLY A 192 -5.58 11.81 -7.27
CA GLY A 192 -5.57 10.35 -7.19
C GLY A 192 -6.45 9.70 -8.24
N VAL A 193 -7.64 10.27 -8.49
CA VAL A 193 -8.53 9.82 -9.57
C VAL A 193 -7.88 10.00 -10.93
N ALA A 194 -7.28 11.16 -11.19
CA ALA A 194 -6.55 11.41 -12.43
C ALA A 194 -5.41 10.39 -12.63
N PHE A 195 -4.65 10.11 -11.57
CA PHE A 195 -3.59 9.10 -11.62
C PHE A 195 -4.14 7.69 -11.89
N ALA A 196 -5.25 7.29 -11.25
CA ALA A 196 -5.87 5.99 -11.50
C ALA A 196 -6.33 5.84 -12.96
N VAL A 197 -6.91 6.89 -13.56
CA VAL A 197 -7.28 6.90 -14.98
C VAL A 197 -6.05 6.76 -15.87
N ILE A 198 -4.97 7.52 -15.60
CA ILE A 198 -3.71 7.42 -16.34
C ILE A 198 -3.14 6.00 -16.26
N LEU A 199 -3.14 5.40 -15.06
CA LEU A 199 -2.60 4.07 -14.84
C LEU A 199 -3.39 3.01 -15.60
N LEU A 200 -4.72 3.12 -15.65
CA LEU A 200 -5.59 2.26 -16.48
C LEU A 200 -5.29 2.42 -17.97
N VAL A 201 -5.09 3.65 -18.45
CA VAL A 201 -4.74 3.93 -19.85
C VAL A 201 -3.37 3.33 -20.19
N ILE A 202 -2.36 3.56 -19.35
CA ILE A 202 -1.01 3.00 -19.55
C ILE A 202 -1.07 1.47 -19.57
N PHE A 203 -1.81 0.84 -18.66
CA PHE A 203 -1.97 -0.61 -18.67
C PHE A 203 -2.68 -1.10 -19.93
N GLY A 204 -3.78 -0.46 -20.34
CA GLY A 204 -4.47 -0.79 -21.58
C GLY A 204 -3.54 -0.72 -22.79
N VAL A 205 -2.76 0.36 -22.89
CA VAL A 205 -1.77 0.56 -23.96
C VAL A 205 -0.64 -0.47 -23.89
N ALA A 206 -0.06 -0.71 -22.71
CA ALA A 206 1.01 -1.70 -22.54
C ALA A 206 0.55 -3.10 -22.92
N THR A 207 -0.66 -3.52 -22.52
CA THR A 207 -1.22 -4.81 -22.93
C THR A 207 -1.51 -4.90 -24.42
N HIS A 208 -1.80 -3.78 -25.08
CA HIS A 208 -1.96 -3.73 -26.53
C HIS A 208 -0.60 -3.88 -27.25
N PHE A 209 0.46 -3.22 -26.77
CA PHE A 209 1.78 -3.27 -27.40
C PHE A 209 2.59 -4.54 -27.09
N LEU A 210 2.35 -5.19 -25.95
CA LEU A 210 3.08 -6.39 -25.54
C LEU A 210 2.59 -7.67 -26.22
N LYS A 211 1.46 -7.63 -26.93
CA LYS A 211 0.67 -8.84 -27.19
C LYS A 211 1.31 -9.90 -28.09
N ASP A 212 2.23 -9.60 -29.00
CA ASP A 212 2.57 -10.62 -30.02
C ASP A 212 4.06 -10.77 -30.39
N THR A 213 4.89 -9.72 -30.42
CA THR A 213 6.28 -9.85 -30.93
C THR A 213 7.32 -10.10 -29.85
N LYS A 214 7.36 -9.27 -28.80
CA LYS A 214 8.43 -9.38 -27.78
C LYS A 214 8.31 -10.60 -26.88
N ILE A 215 7.10 -11.04 -26.57
CA ILE A 215 6.89 -12.22 -25.73
C ILE A 215 7.20 -13.50 -26.54
N LYS A 216 6.88 -13.50 -27.83
CA LYS A 216 7.26 -14.57 -28.76
C LYS A 216 8.78 -14.74 -28.85
N GLU A 217 9.50 -13.63 -29.05
CA GLU A 217 10.98 -13.64 -29.07
C GLU A 217 11.56 -14.12 -27.74
N TYR A 218 11.05 -13.62 -26.61
CA TYR A 218 11.52 -14.04 -25.30
C TYR A 218 11.26 -15.53 -25.03
N ALA A 219 10.08 -16.03 -25.40
CA ALA A 219 9.72 -17.44 -25.28
C ALA A 219 10.60 -18.32 -26.17
N ALA A 220 10.82 -17.94 -27.43
CA ALA A 220 11.71 -18.64 -28.35
C ALA A 220 13.15 -18.71 -27.82
N VAL A 221 13.70 -17.59 -27.31
CA VAL A 221 15.05 -17.56 -26.73
C VAL A 221 15.16 -18.48 -25.50
N LYS A 222 14.14 -18.48 -24.63
CA LYS A 222 14.16 -19.35 -23.44
C LYS A 222 14.00 -20.83 -23.77
N LEU A 223 13.17 -21.17 -24.75
CA LEU A 223 13.03 -22.53 -25.24
C LEU A 223 14.30 -23.02 -25.94
N THR A 224 14.94 -22.19 -26.76
CA THR A 224 16.25 -22.48 -27.37
C THR A 224 17.33 -22.70 -26.32
N GLN A 225 17.38 -21.87 -25.26
CA GLN A 225 18.31 -22.07 -24.15
C GLN A 225 18.10 -23.39 -23.40
N LEU A 226 16.85 -23.81 -23.23
CA LEU A 226 16.51 -25.06 -22.54
C LEU A 226 16.73 -26.29 -23.42
N ASN A 227 16.46 -26.18 -24.72
CA ASN A 227 16.61 -27.26 -25.68
C ASN A 227 18.07 -27.47 -26.12
N GLY A 228 18.91 -26.43 -26.04
CA GLY A 228 20.30 -26.48 -26.51
C GLY A 228 20.45 -26.35 -28.03
N ALA A 229 19.34 -26.34 -28.77
CA ALA A 229 19.25 -26.09 -30.21
C ALA A 229 18.04 -25.19 -30.52
N GLU A 230 18.04 -24.60 -31.71
CA GLU A 230 17.08 -23.57 -32.12
C GLU A 230 15.62 -24.03 -31.98
N VAL A 231 14.82 -23.21 -31.30
CA VAL A 231 13.36 -23.40 -31.20
C VAL A 231 12.68 -22.19 -31.82
N ASN A 232 11.97 -22.43 -32.92
CA ASN A 232 11.18 -21.43 -33.62
C ASN A 232 9.70 -21.58 -33.30
N LEU A 233 9.04 -20.45 -33.10
CA LEU A 233 7.61 -20.37 -32.85
C LEU A 233 6.97 -19.66 -34.06
N GLU A 234 5.92 -20.22 -34.65
CA GLU A 234 5.21 -19.55 -35.74
C GLU A 234 4.30 -18.44 -35.19
N SER A 235 3.47 -18.77 -34.19
CA SER A 235 2.68 -17.77 -33.48
C SER A 235 2.59 -18.10 -31.99
N LEU A 236 2.62 -17.05 -31.16
CA LEU A 236 2.34 -17.10 -29.74
C LEU A 236 1.17 -16.15 -29.51
N LYS A 237 -0.02 -16.69 -29.25
CA LYS A 237 -1.20 -15.90 -28.90
C LYS A 237 -1.37 -15.89 -27.40
N LEU A 238 -1.27 -14.71 -26.81
CA LEU A 238 -1.55 -14.49 -25.39
C LEU A 238 -2.84 -13.69 -25.25
N SER A 239 -3.93 -14.40 -24.98
CA SER A 239 -5.19 -13.75 -24.59
C SER A 239 -5.12 -13.41 -23.11
N ILE A 240 -4.64 -12.21 -22.82
CA ILE A 240 -4.64 -11.65 -21.47
C ILE A 240 -6.09 -11.67 -20.94
N LEU A 241 -7.10 -11.18 -21.65
CA LEU A 241 -8.45 -11.17 -21.08
C LEU A 241 -9.00 -12.55 -20.67
N ASN A 242 -8.65 -13.61 -21.40
CA ASN A 242 -9.18 -14.94 -21.14
C ASN A 242 -8.23 -15.83 -20.32
N GLY A 243 -7.03 -15.33 -19.99
CA GLY A 243 -6.00 -16.14 -19.32
C GLY A 243 -5.48 -17.30 -20.19
N GLU A 244 -5.60 -17.20 -21.51
CA GLU A 244 -5.20 -18.27 -22.44
C GLU A 244 -3.85 -17.95 -23.09
N ALA A 245 -2.98 -18.96 -23.16
CA ALA A 245 -1.77 -18.94 -23.95
C ALA A 245 -1.86 -20.08 -24.96
N SER A 246 -1.82 -19.76 -26.25
CA SER A 246 -1.73 -20.76 -27.32
C SER A 246 -0.47 -20.53 -28.14
N VAL A 247 0.18 -21.62 -28.49
CA VAL A 247 1.38 -21.63 -29.32
C VAL A 247 1.07 -22.49 -30.54
N SER A 248 1.36 -21.98 -31.73
CA SER A 248 1.23 -22.75 -32.97
C SER A 248 2.57 -22.82 -33.71
N GLY A 249 2.74 -23.88 -34.50
CA GLY A 249 3.91 -24.07 -35.36
C GLY A 249 5.21 -24.08 -34.58
N ILE A 250 5.27 -24.85 -33.49
CA ILE A 250 6.51 -25.04 -32.72
C ILE A 250 7.44 -25.93 -33.55
N GLN A 251 8.60 -25.39 -33.92
CA GLN A 251 9.66 -26.11 -34.59
C GLN A 251 10.82 -26.23 -33.62
N VAL A 252 11.21 -27.46 -33.32
CA VAL A 252 12.30 -27.77 -32.38
C VAL A 252 13.38 -28.48 -33.17
N THR A 253 14.56 -27.88 -33.27
CA THR A 253 15.73 -28.54 -33.85
C THR A 253 16.25 -29.60 -32.89
N ASP A 254 16.63 -30.77 -33.42
CA ASP A 254 17.24 -31.83 -32.64
C ASP A 254 18.67 -31.44 -32.26
N ALA A 255 18.95 -31.31 -30.97
CA ALA A 255 20.26 -30.91 -30.47
C ALA A 255 21.38 -31.92 -30.80
N ASN A 256 21.04 -33.18 -31.07
CA ASN A 256 22.02 -34.22 -31.43
C ASN A 256 22.21 -34.34 -32.95
N ASN A 257 21.34 -33.74 -33.75
CA ASN A 257 21.40 -33.75 -35.21
C ASN A 257 20.85 -32.42 -35.77
N PRO A 258 21.63 -31.33 -35.62
CA PRO A 258 21.16 -29.96 -35.84
C PRO A 258 20.85 -29.63 -37.30
#